data_AF-A0AAU2LEX6-F1
#
_entry.id   AF-A0AAU2LEX6-F1
#
_cell.length_a   1.000
_cell.length_b   1.000
_cell.length_c   1.000
_cell.angle_alpha   90.00
_cell.angle_beta   90.00
_cell.angle_gamma   90.00
#
_symmetry.space_group_name_H-M   'P 1'
#
loop_
_entity.id
_entity.type
_entity.pdbx_description
1 polymer ?
#
loop_
_entity_poly.entity_id
_entity_poly.type
_entity_poly.pdbx_seq_one_letter_code
_entity_poly.pdbx_strand_id
1 'polypeptide(L)'
;MAGTLEAGRVGDLEKLGMVWSEQDASWADGIAVAKEYTAVHGHFLPPTTAVWDGHPNGVWAKNARAAARRAAANKELRAAGRPVPSAAGAMTDARRDEVDAIAPGWCPVWDTGWQRCLRLVQSHVQAGGSLPEAAGDVVVQGEDLGRWVTAQRYGWE
;
A
#
# COMPACT_ATOMS: atom_id res chain seq x y z
N MET A 1 33.15 10.19 16.35
CA MET A 1 32.06 10.21 17.34
C MET A 1 31.07 11.28 16.88
N ALA A 2 29.82 10.92 16.57
CA ALA A 2 28.81 11.91 16.21
C ALA A 2 28.35 12.62 17.50
N GLY A 3 28.47 13.94 17.54
CA GLY A 3 28.04 14.74 18.68
C GLY A 3 26.51 14.89 18.72
N THR A 4 25.92 14.72 19.90
CA THR A 4 24.49 14.94 20.13
C THR A 4 24.16 16.43 19.97
N LEU A 5 23.21 16.75 19.08
CA LEU A 5 22.67 18.10 18.93
C LEU A 5 21.85 18.47 20.18
N GLU A 6 22.11 19.66 20.72
CA GLU A 6 21.36 20.22 21.84
C GLU A 6 19.91 20.51 21.43
N ALA A 7 18.93 20.21 22.30
CA ALA A 7 17.50 20.27 21.98
C ALA A 7 17.03 21.65 21.45
N GLY A 8 17.64 22.74 21.91
CA GLY A 8 17.35 24.08 21.39
C GLY A 8 17.73 24.25 19.91
N ARG A 9 18.84 23.64 19.47
CA ARG A 9 19.30 23.68 18.08
C ARG A 9 18.44 22.84 17.16
N VAL A 10 17.87 21.75 17.68
CA VAL A 10 16.88 20.94 16.96
C VAL A 10 15.64 21.79 16.68
N GLY A 11 15.08 22.46 17.70
CA GLY A 11 13.90 23.31 17.53
C GLY A 11 14.09 24.49 16.59
N ASP A 12 15.29 25.09 16.53
CA ASP A 12 15.56 26.18 15.59
C ASP A 12 15.74 25.68 14.15
N LEU A 13 16.33 24.51 13.94
CA LEU A 13 16.43 23.88 12.63
C LEU A 13 15.07 23.38 12.13
N GLU A 14 14.20 22.88 13.02
CA GLU A 14 12.80 22.54 12.69
C GLU A 14 12.02 23.75 12.16
N LYS A 15 12.17 24.93 12.78
CA LYS A 15 11.53 26.17 12.31
C LYS A 15 12.02 26.61 10.92
N LEU A 16 13.21 26.19 10.51
CA LEU A 16 13.78 26.44 9.20
C LEU A 16 13.44 25.35 8.17
N GLY A 17 12.61 24.37 8.55
CA GLY A 17 12.18 23.29 7.67
C GLY A 17 13.16 22.11 7.56
N MET A 18 14.06 21.94 8.53
CA MET A 18 15.01 20.81 8.55
C MET A 18 14.26 19.47 8.63
N VAL A 19 14.54 18.59 7.67
CA VAL A 19 14.05 17.21 7.65
C VAL A 19 15.08 16.31 8.34
N TRP A 20 14.73 15.80 9.52
CA TRP A 20 15.62 14.94 10.32
C TRP A 20 15.71 13.50 9.81
N SER A 21 14.77 13.09 8.95
CA SER A 21 14.71 11.77 8.35
C SER A 21 13.95 11.85 7.03
N GLU A 22 14.68 11.78 5.92
CA GLU A 22 14.09 11.71 4.57
C GLU A 22 13.12 10.52 4.43
N GLN A 23 13.36 9.45 5.19
CA GLN A 23 12.48 8.28 5.23
C GLN A 23 11.15 8.57 5.92
N ASP A 24 11.13 9.43 6.94
CA ASP A 24 9.90 9.81 7.64
C ASP A 24 9.10 10.83 6.83
N ALA A 25 9.78 11.79 6.18
CA ALA A 25 9.13 12.69 5.22
C ALA A 25 8.51 11.90 4.05
N SER A 26 9.28 11.00 3.42
CA SER A 26 8.78 10.15 2.33
C SER A 26 7.63 9.21 2.78
N TRP A 27 7.61 8.81 4.05
CA TRP A 27 6.49 8.07 4.61
C TRP A 27 5.23 8.93 4.73
N ALA A 28 5.35 10.13 5.31
CA ALA A 28 4.23 11.06 5.47
C ALA A 28 3.59 11.44 4.13
N ASP A 29 4.40 11.72 3.10
CA ASP A 29 3.92 12.01 1.74
C ASP A 29 3.14 10.82 1.16
N GLY A 30 3.69 9.62 1.31
CA GLY A 30 3.02 8.40 0.85
C GLY A 30 1.70 8.13 1.58
N ILE A 31 1.61 8.45 2.87
CA ILE A 31 0.38 8.36 3.65
C ILE A 31 -0.67 9.37 3.17
N ALA A 32 -0.27 10.62 2.90
CA ALA A 32 -1.17 11.64 2.37
C ALA A 32 -1.77 11.18 1.03
N VAL A 33 -0.91 10.72 0.11
CA VAL A 33 -1.34 10.19 -1.18
C VAL A 33 -2.20 8.93 -1.04
N ALA A 34 -1.92 8.06 -0.07
CA ALA A 34 -2.74 6.88 0.19
C ALA A 34 -4.15 7.23 0.65
N LYS A 35 -4.30 8.27 1.48
CA LYS A 35 -5.61 8.79 1.91
C LYS A 35 -6.41 9.32 0.73
N GLU A 36 -5.81 10.16 -0.10
CA GLU A 36 -6.46 10.73 -1.27
C GLU A 36 -6.88 9.66 -2.28
N TYR A 37 -5.95 8.78 -2.65
CA TYR A 37 -6.21 7.69 -3.58
C TYR A 37 -7.35 6.79 -3.07
N THR A 38 -7.35 6.47 -1.78
CA THR A 38 -8.41 5.64 -1.18
C THR A 38 -9.74 6.37 -1.10
N ALA A 39 -9.75 7.68 -0.84
CA ALA A 39 -10.97 8.47 -0.84
C ALA A 39 -11.64 8.49 -2.23
N VAL A 40 -10.85 8.54 -3.31
CA VAL A 40 -11.37 8.52 -4.69
C VAL A 40 -11.77 7.13 -5.15
N HIS A 41 -11.00 6.09 -4.81
CA HIS A 41 -11.16 4.76 -5.39
C HIS A 41 -11.79 3.71 -4.45
N GLY A 42 -11.92 4.02 -3.15
CA GLY A 42 -12.42 3.11 -2.13
C GLY A 42 -11.43 1.99 -1.73
N HIS A 43 -10.23 1.98 -2.30
CA HIS A 43 -9.17 1.01 -2.00
C HIS A 43 -7.78 1.62 -2.22
N PHE A 44 -6.74 1.06 -1.58
CA PHE A 44 -5.34 1.42 -1.86
C PHE A 44 -4.61 0.26 -2.54
N LEU A 45 -4.90 0.09 -3.83
CA LEU A 45 -4.28 -0.97 -4.65
C LEU A 45 -3.77 -0.39 -5.97
N PRO A 46 -2.99 0.70 -5.98
CA PRO A 46 -2.50 1.25 -7.24
C PRO A 46 -1.68 0.22 -8.03
N PRO A 47 -1.77 0.19 -9.37
CA PRO A 47 -0.79 -0.53 -10.19
C PRO A 47 0.60 0.08 -9.99
N THR A 48 1.67 -0.69 -10.22
CA THR A 48 3.05 -0.25 -9.96
C THR A 48 3.44 1.01 -10.74
N THR A 49 2.82 1.24 -11.89
CA THR A 49 3.03 2.41 -12.75
C THR A 49 2.20 3.63 -12.36
N ALA A 50 1.32 3.53 -11.36
CA ALA A 50 0.47 4.64 -10.96
C ALA A 50 1.29 5.79 -10.38
N VAL A 51 1.03 6.98 -10.91
CA VAL A 51 1.48 8.26 -10.37
C VAL A 51 0.22 9.02 -9.93
N TRP A 52 0.25 9.60 -8.74
CA TRP A 52 -0.84 10.38 -8.18
C TRP A 52 -0.29 11.71 -7.70
N ASP A 53 -0.76 12.80 -8.32
CA ASP A 53 -0.25 14.16 -8.08
C ASP A 53 1.30 14.26 -8.09
N GLY A 54 1.92 13.68 -9.12
CA GLY A 54 3.38 13.63 -9.25
C GLY A 54 4.10 12.64 -8.32
N HIS A 55 3.43 12.11 -7.29
CA HIS A 55 4.00 11.10 -6.41
C HIS A 55 3.94 9.70 -7.05
N PRO A 56 5.03 8.91 -7.07
CA PRO A 56 5.06 7.56 -7.65
C PRO A 56 4.37 6.53 -6.73
N ASN A 57 3.06 6.70 -6.57
CA ASN A 57 2.22 6.00 -5.62
C ASN A 57 2.26 4.46 -5.78
N GLY A 58 2.31 3.98 -7.03
CA GLY A 58 2.44 2.55 -7.32
C GLY A 58 3.72 1.93 -6.77
N VAL A 59 4.86 2.62 -6.95
CA VAL A 59 6.17 2.19 -6.44
C VAL A 59 6.20 2.27 -4.92
N TRP A 60 5.68 3.35 -4.35
CA TRP A 60 5.59 3.50 -2.89
C TRP A 60 4.77 2.35 -2.27
N ALA A 61 3.57 2.08 -2.79
CA ALA A 61 2.72 1.00 -2.31
C ALA A 61 3.41 -0.38 -2.43
N LYS A 62 4.13 -0.64 -3.53
CA LYS A 62 4.93 -1.86 -3.70
C LYS A 62 5.98 -2.01 -2.59
N ASN A 63 6.73 -0.94 -2.31
CA ASN A 63 7.79 -0.95 -1.30
C ASN A 63 7.21 -1.08 0.13
N ALA A 64 6.12 -0.38 0.42
CA ALA A 64 5.40 -0.50 1.69
C ALA A 64 4.93 -1.95 1.91
N ARG A 65 4.34 -2.61 0.90
CA ARG A 65 3.93 -4.02 1.02
C ARG A 65 5.11 -4.95 1.26
N ALA A 66 6.24 -4.72 0.59
CA ALA A 66 7.45 -5.51 0.80
C ALA A 66 7.98 -5.36 2.23
N ALA A 67 7.98 -4.13 2.77
CA ALA A 67 8.37 -3.87 4.16
C ALA A 67 7.41 -4.51 5.17
N ALA A 68 6.10 -4.46 4.91
CA ALA A 68 5.08 -5.11 5.75
C ALA A 68 5.21 -6.64 5.74
N ARG A 69 5.43 -7.25 4.57
CA ARG A 69 5.64 -8.70 4.44
C ARG A 69 6.93 -9.14 5.13
N ARG A 70 8.01 -8.36 5.04
CA ARG A 70 9.24 -8.62 5.80
C ARG A 70 9.00 -8.59 7.30
N ALA A 71 8.22 -7.62 7.78
CA ALA A 71 7.87 -7.53 9.20
C ALA A 71 7.08 -8.77 9.67
N ALA A 72 6.10 -9.21 8.88
CA ALA A 72 5.33 -10.43 9.15
C ALA A 72 6.22 -11.68 9.20
N ALA A 73 7.07 -11.89 8.19
CA ALA A 73 8.02 -13.01 8.16
C ALA A 73 8.98 -12.98 9.36
N ASN A 74 9.48 -11.81 9.74
CA ASN A 74 10.33 -11.66 10.93
C ASN A 74 9.58 -12.00 12.22
N LYS A 75 8.30 -11.67 12.33
CA LYS A 75 7.45 -12.03 13.48
C LYS A 75 7.25 -13.55 13.56
N GLU A 76 7.03 -14.21 12.42
CA GLU A 76 6.92 -15.67 12.33
C GLU A 76 8.22 -16.39 12.69
N LEU A 77 9.38 -15.87 12.25
CA LEU A 77 10.69 -16.42 12.63
C LEU A 77 10.89 -16.35 14.14
N ARG A 78 10.60 -15.19 14.76
CA ARG A 78 10.70 -15.02 16.23
C ARG A 78 9.77 -15.96 16.98
N ALA A 79 8.51 -16.08 16.53
CA ALA A 79 7.53 -16.98 17.14
C ALA A 79 7.97 -18.45 17.09
N ALA A 80 8.70 -18.83 16.04
CA ALA A 80 9.28 -20.16 15.88
C ALA A 80 10.64 -20.35 16.56
N GLY A 81 11.13 -19.36 17.33
CA GLY A 81 12.46 -19.41 17.97
C GLY A 81 13.63 -19.41 16.98
N ARG A 82 13.39 -19.01 15.72
CA ARG A 82 14.41 -18.96 14.67
C ARG A 82 15.07 -17.59 14.62
N PRO A 83 16.37 -17.50 14.29
CA PRO A 83 17.06 -16.22 14.16
C PRO A 83 16.43 -15.38 13.05
N VAL A 84 16.30 -14.07 13.30
CA VAL A 84 15.89 -13.10 12.28
C VAL A 84 17.15 -12.58 11.58
N PRO A 85 17.29 -12.78 10.25
CA PRO A 85 18.49 -12.35 9.54
C PRO A 85 18.71 -10.83 9.57
N SER A 86 17.62 -10.03 9.45
CA SER A 86 17.69 -8.58 9.55
C SER A 86 16.31 -7.96 9.84
N ALA A 87 16.30 -6.93 10.69
CA ALA A 87 15.13 -6.06 10.87
C ALA A 87 15.14 -4.84 9.94
N ALA A 88 16.24 -4.60 9.21
CA ALA A 88 16.36 -3.45 8.32
C ALA A 88 15.33 -3.52 7.19
N GLY A 89 14.65 -2.39 6.94
CA GLY A 89 13.60 -2.30 5.93
C GLY A 89 12.34 -3.12 6.24
N ALA A 90 12.18 -3.62 7.48
CA ALA A 90 10.90 -4.10 7.96
C ALA A 90 10.04 -2.91 8.40
N MET A 91 8.75 -2.96 8.06
CA MET A 91 7.80 -1.95 8.52
C MET A 91 7.60 -2.07 10.05
N THR A 92 7.45 -0.94 10.73
CA THR A 92 7.06 -0.91 12.14
C THR A 92 5.56 -1.17 12.30
N ASP A 93 5.14 -1.65 13.46
CA ASP A 93 3.71 -1.87 13.74
C ASP A 93 2.91 -0.56 13.62
N ALA A 94 3.43 0.57 14.12
CA ALA A 94 2.78 1.87 13.99
C ALA A 94 2.54 2.30 12.53
N ARG A 95 3.54 2.09 11.65
CA ARG A 95 3.40 2.35 10.21
C ARG A 95 2.38 1.41 9.56
N ARG A 96 2.35 0.15 10.00
CA ARG A 96 1.38 -0.83 9.52
C ARG A 96 -0.05 -0.41 9.89
N ASP A 97 -0.27 -0.04 11.14
CA ASP A 97 -1.56 0.40 11.66
C ASP A 97 -2.06 1.66 10.92
N GLU A 98 -1.17 2.58 10.59
CA GLU A 98 -1.51 3.79 9.85
C GLU A 98 -2.08 3.49 8.45
N VAL A 99 -1.45 2.59 7.68
CA VAL A 99 -1.96 2.22 6.35
C VAL A 99 -3.21 1.33 6.46
N ASP A 100 -3.28 0.44 7.45
CA ASP A 100 -4.46 -0.41 7.68
C ASP A 100 -5.70 0.42 8.01
N ALA A 101 -5.55 1.52 8.76
CA ALA A 101 -6.63 2.45 9.07
C ALA A 101 -7.14 3.21 7.83
N ILE A 102 -6.27 3.46 6.85
CA ILE A 102 -6.62 4.15 5.61
C ILE A 102 -7.30 3.19 4.64
N ALA A 103 -6.70 2.01 4.44
CA ALA A 103 -7.09 1.10 3.38
C ALA A 103 -6.99 -0.36 3.82
N PRO A 104 -8.06 -0.91 4.44
CA PRO A 104 -8.13 -2.32 4.74
C PRO A 104 -7.88 -3.19 3.50
N GLY A 105 -7.01 -4.19 3.64
CA GLY A 105 -6.65 -5.10 2.56
C GLY A 105 -5.67 -4.52 1.53
N TRP A 106 -4.95 -3.44 1.85
CA TRP A 106 -3.91 -2.89 0.97
C TRP A 106 -2.72 -3.85 0.75
N CYS A 107 -2.42 -4.73 1.72
CA CYS A 107 -1.33 -5.70 1.65
C CYS A 107 -1.85 -7.15 1.80
N PRO A 108 -2.56 -7.70 0.79
CA PRO A 108 -3.02 -9.08 0.83
C PRO A 108 -1.84 -10.07 0.79
N VAL A 109 -2.09 -11.27 1.30
CA VAL A 109 -1.16 -12.41 1.19
C VAL A 109 -1.23 -13.11 -0.17
N TRP A 110 -2.23 -12.78 -0.99
CA TRP A 110 -2.38 -13.18 -2.39
C TRP A 110 -2.03 -12.02 -3.35
N ASP A 111 -2.29 -12.21 -4.65
CA ASP A 111 -1.98 -11.24 -5.68
C ASP A 111 -2.75 -9.90 -5.51
N THR A 112 -2.02 -8.79 -5.64
CA THR A 112 -2.59 -7.45 -5.48
C THR A 112 -3.45 -7.02 -6.66
N GLY A 113 -3.18 -7.53 -7.87
CA GLY A 113 -4.01 -7.28 -9.05
C GLY A 113 -5.36 -7.97 -8.91
N TRP A 114 -5.37 -9.23 -8.47
CA TRP A 114 -6.58 -9.96 -8.13
C TRP A 114 -7.42 -9.21 -7.08
N GLN A 115 -6.79 -8.78 -5.98
CA GLN A 115 -7.48 -7.99 -4.95
C GLN A 115 -8.06 -6.69 -5.53
N ARG A 116 -7.33 -6.01 -6.42
CA ARG A 116 -7.81 -4.79 -7.09
C ARG A 116 -9.05 -5.07 -7.91
N CYS A 117 -9.01 -6.06 -8.80
CA CYS A 117 -10.16 -6.42 -9.64
C CYS A 117 -11.38 -6.80 -8.79
N LEU A 118 -11.19 -7.55 -7.70
CA LEU A 118 -12.27 -7.86 -6.77
C LEU A 118 -12.90 -6.59 -6.18
N ARG A 119 -12.07 -5.64 -5.69
CA ARG A 119 -12.58 -4.37 -5.13
C ARG A 119 -13.32 -3.55 -6.19
N LEU A 120 -12.83 -3.52 -7.42
CA LEU A 120 -13.47 -2.79 -8.53
C LEU A 120 -14.82 -3.40 -8.91
N VAL A 121 -14.93 -4.73 -9.00
CA VAL A 121 -16.20 -5.43 -9.25
C VAL A 121 -17.18 -5.17 -8.10
N GLN A 122 -16.73 -5.25 -6.85
CA GLN A 122 -17.57 -4.95 -5.68
C GLN A 122 -18.12 -3.53 -5.74
N SER A 123 -17.26 -2.53 -6.00
CA SER A 123 -17.69 -1.14 -6.13
C SER A 123 -18.67 -0.95 -7.28
N HIS A 124 -18.46 -1.61 -8.43
CA HIS A 124 -19.37 -1.55 -9.57
C HIS A 124 -20.77 -2.09 -9.22
N VAL A 125 -20.84 -3.25 -8.57
CA VAL A 125 -22.11 -3.86 -8.15
C VAL A 125 -22.79 -3.01 -7.08
N GLN A 126 -22.04 -2.48 -6.11
CA GLN A 126 -22.58 -1.58 -5.08
C GLN A 126 -23.16 -0.28 -5.66
N ALA A 127 -22.62 0.18 -6.79
CA ALA A 127 -23.14 1.34 -7.51
C ALA A 127 -24.38 1.03 -8.39
N GLY A 128 -24.94 -0.18 -8.30
CA GLY A 128 -26.12 -0.61 -9.07
C GLY A 128 -25.80 -1.34 -10.38
N GLY A 129 -24.50 -1.58 -10.65
CA GLY A 129 -24.07 -2.43 -11.75
C GLY A 129 -24.38 -3.92 -11.52
N SER A 130 -24.25 -4.71 -12.58
CA SER A 130 -24.33 -6.17 -12.50
C SER A 130 -22.94 -6.77 -12.66
N LEU A 131 -22.78 -8.07 -12.36
CA LEU A 131 -21.50 -8.74 -12.55
C LEU A 131 -21.16 -8.77 -14.06
N PRO A 132 -20.02 -8.20 -14.50
CA PRO A 132 -19.67 -8.19 -15.93
C PRO A 132 -19.53 -9.61 -16.50
N GLU A 133 -20.04 -9.84 -17.71
CA GLU A 133 -20.14 -11.19 -18.29
C GLU A 133 -19.21 -11.41 -19.49
N ALA A 134 -18.78 -10.34 -20.15
CA ALA A 134 -17.91 -10.38 -21.31
C ALA A 134 -16.77 -9.36 -21.21
N ALA A 135 -15.65 -9.67 -21.88
CA ALA A 135 -14.50 -8.77 -21.95
C ALA A 135 -14.89 -7.41 -22.54
N GLY A 136 -14.47 -6.33 -21.90
CA GLY A 136 -14.76 -4.97 -22.31
C GLY A 136 -16.09 -4.40 -21.79
N ASP A 137 -16.96 -5.19 -21.15
CA ASP A 137 -18.21 -4.71 -20.55
C ASP A 137 -17.96 -3.58 -19.56
N VAL A 138 -16.97 -3.77 -18.69
CA VAL A 138 -16.61 -2.83 -17.64
C VAL A 138 -15.09 -2.76 -17.54
N VAL A 139 -14.53 -1.60 -17.90
CA VAL A 139 -13.10 -1.29 -17.77
C VAL A 139 -12.94 -0.15 -16.77
N VAL A 140 -12.28 -0.42 -15.66
CA VAL A 140 -12.09 0.57 -14.58
C VAL A 140 -10.64 0.56 -14.14
N GLN A 141 -10.02 1.74 -14.04
CA GLN A 141 -8.58 1.88 -13.74
C GLN A 141 -7.66 1.06 -14.68
N GLY A 142 -8.08 0.85 -15.93
CA GLY A 142 -7.35 0.04 -16.91
C GLY A 142 -7.51 -1.48 -16.74
N GLU A 143 -8.27 -1.93 -15.74
CA GLU A 143 -8.59 -3.36 -15.54
C GLU A 143 -9.89 -3.70 -16.29
N ASP A 144 -9.84 -4.72 -17.15
CA ASP A 144 -11.01 -5.29 -17.81
C ASP A 144 -11.68 -6.30 -16.87
N LEU A 145 -12.74 -5.85 -16.20
CA LEU A 145 -13.40 -6.63 -15.16
C LEU A 145 -14.18 -7.81 -15.75
N GLY A 146 -14.74 -7.68 -16.96
CA GLY A 146 -15.45 -8.77 -17.61
C GLY A 146 -14.51 -9.90 -18.06
N ARG A 147 -13.33 -9.55 -18.57
CA ARG A 147 -12.25 -10.52 -18.80
C ARG A 147 -11.82 -11.18 -17.49
N TRP A 148 -11.64 -10.39 -16.42
CA TRP A 148 -11.22 -10.92 -15.12
C TRP A 148 -12.27 -11.86 -14.50
N VAL A 149 -13.55 -11.50 -14.49
CA VAL A 149 -14.66 -12.35 -14.01
C VAL A 149 -14.74 -13.64 -14.80
N THR A 150 -14.60 -13.55 -16.13
CA THR A 150 -14.55 -14.72 -17.01
C THR A 150 -13.40 -15.64 -16.63
N ALA A 151 -12.20 -15.11 -16.40
CA ALA A 151 -11.06 -15.91 -15.93
C ALA A 151 -11.32 -16.58 -14.57
N GLN A 152 -12.03 -15.92 -13.65
CA GLN A 152 -12.39 -16.53 -12.36
C GLN A 152 -13.37 -17.69 -12.51
N ARG A 153 -14.21 -17.75 -13.56
CA ARG A 153 -15.15 -18.87 -13.77
C ARG A 153 -14.44 -20.16 -14.22
N TYR A 154 -13.33 -20.02 -14.93
CA TYR A 154 -12.59 -21.14 -15.51
C TYR A 154 -11.29 -21.49 -14.76
N GLY A 155 -10.95 -20.71 -13.72
CA GLY A 155 -9.71 -20.87 -12.95
C GLY A 155 -9.81 -21.75 -11.70
N TRP A 156 -10.91 -22.50 -11.51
CA TRP A 156 -11.07 -23.45 -10.40
C TRP A 156 -10.80 -24.87 -10.89
N GLU A 157 -9.53 -25.23 -11.04
CA GLU A 157 -9.02 -26.62 -11.06
C GLU A 157 -7.82 -26.73 -10.11
#